data_AF-A0A3D4JX63-F1
#
_entry.id   AF-A0A3D4JX63-F1
#
_cell.length_a   1.000
_cell.length_b   1.000
_cell.length_c   1.000
_cell.angle_alpha   90.00
_cell.angle_beta   90.00
_cell.angle_gamma   90.00
#
_symmetry.space_group_name_H-M   'P 1'
#
loop_
_entity.id
_entity.type
_entity.pdbx_description
1 polymer ?
#
loop_
_entity_poly.entity_id
_entity_poly.type
_entity_poly.pdbx_seq_one_letter_code
_entity_poly.pdbx_strand_id
1 'polypeptide(L)'
;MVTPNPGLQVLQNQLNLPKKEWILEIELNGKMKFEHLMNTIYHQFGICHKVLSAYVEYVEGRSFGAVQLYINVSSEDFKQLEFYLEKNKLLSTTVEYTCRKYT
;
A
#
# COMPACT_ATOMS: atom_id res chain seq x y z
N MET A 1 16.91 39.29 0.70
CA MET A 1 15.66 38.52 0.55
C MET A 1 16.03 37.15 0.02
N VAL A 2 15.88 36.10 0.82
CA VAL A 2 16.11 34.71 0.39
C VAL A 2 14.81 34.24 -0.25
N THR A 3 14.80 34.03 -1.56
CA THR A 3 13.65 33.43 -2.25
C THR A 3 13.56 31.96 -1.84
N PRO A 4 12.43 31.50 -1.29
CA PRO A 4 12.28 30.10 -0.94
C PRO A 4 12.27 29.26 -2.22
N ASN A 5 13.05 28.18 -2.22
CA ASN A 5 13.24 27.32 -3.37
C ASN A 5 11.91 26.59 -3.68
N PRO A 6 11.30 26.77 -4.86
CA PRO A 6 9.96 26.22 -5.16
C PRO A 6 9.88 24.70 -5.00
N GLY A 7 10.95 23.98 -5.32
CA GLY A 7 11.01 22.51 -5.17
C GLY A 7 10.90 22.02 -3.72
N LEU A 8 11.36 22.82 -2.75
CA LEU A 8 11.27 22.49 -1.31
C LEU A 8 9.85 22.64 -0.79
N GLN A 9 9.10 23.62 -1.30
CA GLN A 9 7.69 23.84 -0.92
C GLN A 9 6.78 22.73 -1.47
N VAL A 10 7.05 22.22 -2.67
CA VAL A 10 6.30 21.11 -3.27
C VAL A 10 6.53 19.80 -2.50
N LEU A 11 7.76 19.51 -2.08
CA LEU A 11 8.11 18.36 -1.25
C LEU A 11 7.47 18.44 0.15
N GLN A 12 7.46 19.63 0.76
CA GLN A 12 6.78 19.86 2.04
C GLN A 12 5.26 19.71 1.94
N ASN A 13 4.65 20.16 0.85
CA ASN A 13 3.21 19.98 0.63
C ASN A 13 2.83 18.50 0.46
N GLN A 14 3.66 17.70 -0.22
CA GLN A 14 3.49 16.24 -0.34
C GLN A 14 3.61 15.53 1.02
N LEU A 15 4.54 15.96 1.88
CA LEU A 15 4.70 15.45 3.24
C LEU A 15 3.53 15.77 4.17
N ASN A 16 2.78 16.85 3.88
CA ASN A 16 1.65 17.34 4.67
C ASN A 16 0.29 16.83 4.19
N LEU A 17 0.22 15.93 3.18
CA LEU A 17 -1.07 15.32 2.85
C LEU A 17 -1.58 14.51 4.04
N PRO A 18 -2.86 14.64 4.41
CA PRO A 18 -3.44 13.86 5.49
C PRO A 18 -3.36 12.39 5.11
N LYS A 19 -2.53 11.64 5.85
CA LYS A 19 -2.42 10.21 5.66
C LYS A 19 -3.53 9.51 6.44
N LYS A 20 -4.02 8.43 5.85
CA LYS A 20 -5.02 7.55 6.44
C LYS A 20 -4.41 6.18 6.67
N GLU A 21 -4.88 5.54 7.73
CA GLU A 21 -4.51 4.19 8.09
C GLU A 21 -5.48 3.22 7.41
N TRP A 22 -4.94 2.26 6.67
CA TRP A 22 -5.73 1.25 5.96
C TRP A 22 -5.25 -0.13 6.34
N ILE A 23 -6.21 -1.04 6.43
CA ILE A 23 -5.98 -2.47 6.40
C ILE A 23 -6.36 -2.96 5.01
N LEU A 24 -5.38 -3.46 4.27
CA LEU A 24 -5.50 -3.94 2.91
C LEU A 24 -5.28 -5.45 2.90
N GLU A 25 -6.31 -6.19 2.55
CA GLU A 25 -6.24 -7.63 2.31
C GLU A 25 -6.16 -7.89 0.81
N ILE A 26 -5.19 -8.71 0.38
CA ILE A 26 -4.93 -9.03 -1.02
C ILE A 26 -4.92 -10.54 -1.18
N GLU A 27 -5.76 -11.06 -2.08
CA GLU A 27 -5.80 -12.46 -2.44
C GLU A 27 -4.90 -12.74 -3.65
N LEU A 28 -3.98 -13.68 -3.46
CA LEU A 28 -3.05 -14.17 -4.46
C LEU A 28 -3.66 -15.36 -5.20
N ASN A 29 -3.69 -15.27 -6.54
CA ASN A 29 -4.26 -16.28 -7.42
C ASN A 29 -3.22 -16.95 -8.34
N GLY A 30 -1.94 -16.89 -7.98
CA GLY A 30 -0.85 -17.48 -8.76
C GLY A 30 -0.39 -16.68 -9.98
N LYS A 31 -1.01 -15.55 -10.31
CA LYS A 31 -0.57 -14.66 -11.42
C LYS A 31 0.62 -13.78 -11.04
N MET A 32 0.76 -13.48 -9.75
CA MET A 32 1.82 -12.63 -9.22
C MET A 32 2.50 -13.33 -8.05
N LYS A 33 3.83 -13.28 -8.03
CA LYS A 33 4.62 -13.75 -6.89
C LYS A 33 4.46 -12.80 -5.72
N PHE A 34 4.35 -13.36 -4.52
CA PHE A 34 4.22 -12.58 -3.30
C PHE A 34 5.36 -11.57 -3.13
N GLU A 35 6.60 -11.99 -3.37
CA GLU A 35 7.79 -11.14 -3.24
C GLU A 35 7.75 -9.96 -4.22
N HIS A 36 7.26 -10.20 -5.44
CA HIS A 36 7.14 -9.17 -6.45
C HIS A 36 6.08 -8.12 -6.08
N LEU A 37 4.95 -8.55 -5.53
CA LEU A 37 3.90 -7.66 -5.03
C LEU A 37 4.45 -6.75 -3.92
N MET A 38 5.08 -7.34 -2.90
CA MET A 38 5.63 -6.60 -1.76
C MET A 38 6.74 -5.62 -2.17
N ASN A 39 7.63 -6.07 -3.05
CA ASN A 39 8.68 -5.24 -3.62
C ASN A 39 8.10 -4.06 -4.41
N THR A 40 7.05 -4.29 -5.18
CA THR A 40 6.39 -3.24 -5.98
C THR A 40 5.73 -2.20 -5.07
N ILE A 41 4.98 -2.64 -4.05
CA ILE A 41 4.34 -1.73 -3.07
C ILE A 41 5.39 -0.81 -2.42
N TYR A 42 6.55 -1.36 -2.03
CA TYR A 42 7.60 -0.57 -1.39
C TYR A 42 8.37 0.32 -2.36
N HIS A 43 8.91 -0.24 -3.46
CA HIS A 43 9.83 0.49 -4.33
C HIS A 43 9.13 1.34 -5.40
N GLN A 44 8.02 0.88 -5.97
CA GLN A 44 7.34 1.61 -7.03
C GLN A 44 6.37 2.65 -6.47
N PHE A 45 5.60 2.29 -5.45
CA PHE A 45 4.64 3.21 -4.84
C PHE A 45 5.21 4.00 -3.65
N GLY A 46 6.39 3.63 -3.14
CA GLY A 46 6.96 4.28 -1.95
C GLY A 46 6.17 3.99 -0.67
N ILE A 47 5.33 2.95 -0.66
CA ILE A 47 4.40 2.67 0.43
C ILE A 47 5.08 1.72 1.43
N CYS A 48 5.41 2.27 2.60
CA CYS A 48 5.80 1.46 3.75
C CYS A 48 4.58 0.68 4.25
N HIS A 49 4.74 -0.63 4.43
CA HIS A 49 3.68 -1.53 4.85
C HIS A 49 4.15 -2.41 5.99
N LYS A 50 3.21 -2.78 6.87
CA LYS A 50 3.42 -3.78 7.92
C LYS A 50 2.53 -4.98 7.63
N VAL A 51 3.13 -6.16 7.57
CA VAL A 51 2.36 -7.41 7.43
C VAL A 51 1.65 -7.69 8.75
N LEU A 52 0.32 -7.78 8.71
CA LEU A 52 -0.51 -8.17 9.85
C LEU A 52 -0.74 -9.69 9.88
N SER A 53 -1.02 -10.26 8.71
CA SER A 53 -1.27 -11.69 8.51
C SER A 53 -0.84 -12.07 7.10
N ALA A 54 -0.32 -13.28 6.92
CA ALA A 54 0.03 -13.81 5.62
C ALA A 54 -0.17 -15.33 5.60
N TYR A 55 -1.12 -15.77 4.79
CA TYR A 55 -1.35 -17.17 4.46
C TYR A 55 -0.97 -17.35 3.00
N VAL A 56 0.30 -17.65 2.74
CA VAL A 56 0.82 -17.76 1.38
C VAL A 56 1.36 -19.17 1.16
N GLU A 57 0.82 -19.83 0.16
CA GLU A 57 1.25 -21.15 -0.30
C GLU A 57 1.99 -21.03 -1.63
N TYR A 58 3.03 -21.84 -1.78
CA TYR A 58 3.84 -21.89 -3.00
C TYR A 58 3.61 -23.21 -3.72
N VAL A 59 2.97 -23.13 -4.88
CA VAL A 59 2.66 -24.28 -5.73
C VAL A 59 3.22 -24.02 -7.12
N GLU A 60 4.14 -24.89 -7.58
CA GLU A 60 4.77 -24.80 -8.91
C GLU A 60 5.40 -23.43 -9.21
N GLY A 61 6.02 -22.80 -8.19
CA GLY A 61 6.66 -21.49 -8.32
C GLY A 61 5.69 -20.30 -8.40
N ARG A 62 4.41 -20.52 -8.12
CA ARG A 62 3.36 -19.50 -8.02
C ARG A 62 2.90 -19.35 -6.58
N SER A 63 2.44 -18.14 -6.23
CA SER A 63 1.96 -17.81 -4.88
C SER A 63 0.43 -17.77 -4.85
N PHE A 64 -0.16 -18.46 -3.87
CA PHE A 64 -1.60 -18.51 -3.63
C PHE A 64 -1.93 -18.16 -2.17
N GLY A 65 -3.17 -17.75 -1.91
CA GLY A 65 -3.65 -17.47 -0.55
C GLY A 65 -3.93 -15.98 -0.35
N ALA A 66 -3.75 -15.46 0.87
CA ALA A 66 -4.09 -14.08 1.20
C ALA A 66 -3.05 -13.42 2.11
N VAL A 67 -2.83 -12.12 1.91
CA VAL A 67 -2.00 -11.28 2.78
C VAL A 67 -2.79 -10.08 3.25
N GLN A 68 -2.66 -9.76 4.53
CA GLN A 68 -3.22 -8.57 5.15
C GLN A 68 -2.09 -7.61 5.55
N LEU A 69 -2.19 -6.39 5.05
CA LEU A 69 -1.20 -5.33 5.22
C LEU A 69 -1.84 -4.16 5.95
N TYR A 70 -1.11 -3.58 6.90
CA TYR A 70 -1.37 -2.24 7.41
C TYR A 70 -0.52 -1.26 6.62
N ILE A 71 -1.15 -0.22 6.07
CA ILE A 71 -0.49 0.86 5.34
C ILE A 71 -0.96 2.22 5.85
N ASN A 72 -0.05 3.20 5.84
CA ASN A 72 -0.33 4.57 6.26
C ASN A 72 0.05 5.52 5.12
N VAL A 73 -0.94 5.89 4.31
CA VAL A 73 -0.75 6.51 2.99
C VAL A 73 -1.81 7.58 2.72
N SER A 74 -1.52 8.48 1.78
CA SER A 74 -2.51 9.44 1.31
C SER A 74 -3.63 8.73 0.55
N SER A 75 -4.81 9.33 0.48
CA SER A 75 -5.92 8.77 -0.31
C SER A 75 -5.62 8.69 -1.81
N GLU A 76 -4.71 9.51 -2.34
CA GLU A 76 -4.34 9.51 -3.75
C GLU A 76 -3.41 8.33 -4.07
N ASP A 77 -2.36 8.14 -3.27
CA ASP A 77 -1.43 7.00 -3.43
C ASP A 77 -2.16 5.67 -3.24
N PHE A 78 -3.10 5.64 -2.31
CA PHE A 78 -3.94 4.48 -2.07
C PHE A 78 -4.80 4.11 -3.29
N LYS A 79 -5.42 5.09 -3.96
CA LYS A 79 -6.18 4.84 -5.21
C LYS A 79 -5.29 4.31 -6.33
N GLN A 80 -4.06 4.81 -6.44
CA GLN A 80 -3.10 4.29 -7.43
C GLN A 80 -2.73 2.84 -7.16
N LEU A 81 -2.58 2.47 -5.88
CA LEU A 81 -2.36 1.10 -5.46
C LEU A 81 -3.57 0.21 -5.79
N GLU A 82 -4.80 0.65 -5.47
CA GLU A 82 -6.03 -0.11 -5.82
C GLU A 82 -6.14 -0.36 -7.33
N PHE A 83 -5.92 0.69 -8.13
CA PHE A 83 -5.92 0.56 -9.60
C PHE A 83 -4.88 -0.44 -10.11
N TYR A 84 -3.69 -0.46 -9.48
CA TYR A 84 -2.67 -1.45 -9.82
C TYR A 84 -3.10 -2.87 -9.47
N LEU A 85 -3.69 -3.10 -8.29
CA LEU A 85 -4.16 -4.43 -7.90
C LEU A 85 -5.25 -4.93 -8.85
N GLU A 86 -6.21 -4.08 -9.19
CA GLU A 86 -7.28 -4.38 -10.15
C GLU A 86 -6.73 -4.72 -11.54
N LYS A 87 -5.79 -3.90 -12.04
CA LYS A 87 -5.13 -4.13 -13.34
C LYS A 87 -4.39 -5.47 -13.40
N ASN A 88 -3.80 -5.90 -12.28
CA ASN A 88 -3.14 -7.20 -12.16
C ASN A 88 -4.11 -8.35 -11.85
N LYS A 89 -5.42 -8.08 -11.82
CA LYS A 89 -6.49 -9.06 -11.50
C LYS A 89 -6.25 -9.73 -10.15
N LEU A 90 -5.77 -8.96 -9.18
CA LEU A 90 -5.70 -9.34 -7.77
C LEU A 90 -6.98 -8.88 -7.10
N LEU A 91 -7.62 -9.76 -6.33
CA LEU A 91 -8.76 -9.37 -5.52
C LEU A 91 -8.23 -8.69 -4.27
N SER A 92 -8.74 -7.51 -3.95
CA SER A 92 -8.35 -6.77 -2.75
C SER A 92 -9.56 -6.25 -2.00
N THR A 93 -9.52 -6.37 -0.67
CA THR A 93 -10.53 -5.82 0.24
C THR A 93 -9.87 -4.82 1.18
N THR A 94 -10.51 -3.68 1.41
CA THR A 94 -9.94 -2.57 2.18
C THR A 94 -10.87 -2.07 3.26
N VAL A 95 -10.28 -1.81 4.43
CA VAL A 95 -10.96 -1.27 5.60
C VAL A 95 -10.17 -0.08 6.11
N GLU A 96 -10.84 1.08 6.23
CA GLU A 96 -10.26 2.26 6.87
C GLU A 96 -10.14 2.01 8.37
N TYR A 97 -8.91 2.08 8.90
CA TYR A 97 -8.66 1.89 10.31
C TYR A 97 -8.84 3.23 11.05
N THR A 98 -9.86 3.30 11.88
CA THR A 98 -10.11 4.47 12.75
C THR A 98 -9.81 4.08 14.20
N CYS A 99 -8.57 4.31 14.65
CA CYS A 99 -8.21 4.09 16.05
C CYS A 99 -8.92 5.13 16.94
N ARG A 100 -9.92 4.70 17.70
CA ARG A 100 -10.54 5.55 18.73
C ARG A 100 -9.55 5.70 19.89
N LYS A 101 -9.03 6.91 20.09
CA LYS A 101 -8.30 7.26 21.31
C LYS A 101 -9.30 7.49 22.43
N TYR A 102 -9.24 6.65 23.47
CA TYR A 102 -9.93 6.92 24.73
C TYR A 102 -9.06 7.89 25.53
N THR A 103 -9.55 9.12 25.74
CA THR A 103 -8.99 10.11 26.67
C THR A 103 -9.35 9.78 28.11
#